data_AF-A0A432R210-F1
#
_entry.id   AF-A0A432R210-F1
#
_cell.length_a   1.000
_cell.length_b   1.000
_cell.length_c   1.000
_cell.angle_alpha   90.00
_cell.angle_beta   90.00
_cell.angle_gamma   90.00
#
_symmetry.space_group_name_H-M   'P 1'
#
loop_
_entity.id
_entity.type
_entity.pdbx_description
1 polymer ?
#
loop_
_entity_poly.entity_id
_entity_poly.type
_entity_poly.pdbx_seq_one_letter_code
_entity_poly.pdbx_strand_id
1 'polypeptide(L)'
;MKVDLSKPVEIAEETFWVGHYIEGDIFQCHTYLIRNGRESVLIDPGSLITFKETLRKVKYLVNLEDVKYIVCHHQDPDVVACLPELEKVLPEKERY
;
A
#
# COMPACT_ATOMS: atom_id res chain seq x y z
N MET A 1 3.40 6.73 23.56
CA MET A 1 2.24 7.20 22.77
C MET A 1 1.60 5.98 22.11
N LYS A 2 0.26 5.94 22.00
CA LYS A 2 -0.44 4.86 21.30
C LYS A 2 -0.58 5.26 19.82
N VAL A 3 -0.06 4.45 18.91
CA VAL A 3 -0.17 4.71 17.46
C VAL A 3 -1.55 4.27 16.98
N ASP A 4 -2.23 5.12 16.22
CA ASP A 4 -3.52 4.80 15.59
C ASP A 4 -3.29 4.03 14.29
N LEU A 5 -3.30 2.70 14.38
CA LEU A 5 -3.11 1.79 13.24
C LEU A 5 -4.28 1.78 12.26
N SER A 6 -5.39 2.49 12.54
CA SER A 6 -6.47 2.67 11.57
C SER A 6 -6.12 3.72 10.51
N LYS A 7 -5.08 4.52 10.71
CA LYS A 7 -4.62 5.54 9.75
C LYS A 7 -3.29 5.10 9.10
N PRO A 8 -2.86 5.77 8.03
CA PRO A 8 -1.46 5.67 7.62
C PRO A 8 -0.56 6.15 8.76
N VAL A 9 0.56 5.47 8.96
CA VAL A 9 1.54 5.82 10.00
C VAL A 9 2.81 6.24 9.31
N GLU A 10 3.22 7.49 9.49
CA GLU A 10 4.51 7.96 8.99
C GLU A 10 5.64 7.34 9.84
N ILE A 11 6.57 6.66 9.17
CA ILE A 11 7.68 5.92 9.79
C ILE A 11 9.05 6.54 9.47
N ALA A 12 9.10 7.36 8.42
CA ALA A 12 10.21 8.23 8.05
C ALA A 12 9.66 9.37 7.20
N GLU A 13 10.49 10.38 6.87
CA GLU A 13 10.10 11.50 6.03
C GLU A 13 9.43 11.01 4.74
N GLU A 14 8.18 11.43 4.53
CA GLU A 14 7.37 11.10 3.34
C GLU A 14 7.17 9.58 3.12
N THR A 15 7.42 8.76 4.14
CA THR A 15 7.34 7.30 4.08
C THR A 15 6.35 6.77 5.10
N PHE A 16 5.34 6.06 4.62
CA PHE A 16 4.18 5.67 5.40
C PHE A 16 3.96 4.18 5.39
N TRP A 17 3.71 3.59 6.55
CA TRP A 17 3.04 2.30 6.63
C TRP A 17 1.56 2.48 6.28
N VAL A 18 1.12 1.77 5.24
CA VAL A 18 -0.26 1.77 4.74
C VAL A 18 -0.88 0.37 4.79
N GLY A 19 -0.25 -0.59 5.48
CA GLY A 19 -0.80 -1.93 5.67
C GLY A 19 -2.00 -1.96 6.63
N HIS A 20 -2.47 -3.16 6.95
CA HIS A 20 -3.56 -3.39 7.91
C HIS A 20 -3.10 -4.33 9.00
N TYR A 21 -3.30 -3.94 10.26
CA TYR A 21 -3.05 -4.80 11.40
C TYR A 21 -4.27 -5.68 11.62
N ILE A 22 -4.09 -7.00 11.53
CA ILE A 22 -5.13 -7.99 11.79
C ILE A 22 -4.95 -8.50 13.21
N GLU A 23 -5.91 -8.20 14.10
CA GLU A 23 -5.85 -8.62 15.50
C GLU A 23 -5.81 -10.15 15.63
N GLY A 24 -4.86 -10.65 16.42
CA GLY A 24 -4.69 -12.09 16.66
C GLY A 24 -3.97 -12.85 15.55
N ASP A 25 -3.65 -12.21 14.42
CA ASP A 25 -2.83 -12.82 13.39
C ASP A 25 -1.35 -12.81 13.78
N ILE A 26 -0.74 -14.01 13.80
CA ILE A 26 0.66 -14.22 14.14
C ILE A 26 1.60 -13.78 12.99
N PHE A 27 1.07 -13.55 11.80
CA PHE A 27 1.81 -13.22 10.60
C PHE A 27 1.28 -11.94 9.94
N GLN A 28 1.81 -10.79 10.35
CA GLN A 28 1.43 -9.51 9.78
C GLN A 28 2.19 -9.24 8.48
N CYS A 29 1.47 -8.77 7.46
CA CYS A 29 2.05 -8.30 6.22
C CYS A 29 2.04 -6.78 6.20
N HIS A 30 3.05 -6.17 5.57
CA HIS A 30 3.25 -4.74 5.62
C HIS A 30 3.38 -4.15 4.23
N THR A 31 2.51 -3.17 3.95
CA THR A 31 2.55 -2.36 2.75
C THR A 31 3.04 -0.97 3.11
N TYR A 32 3.89 -0.40 2.27
CA TYR A 32 4.43 0.94 2.47
C TYR A 32 4.17 1.83 1.26
N LEU A 33 4.06 3.14 1.51
CA LEU A 33 3.97 4.16 0.49
C LEU A 33 5.09 5.19 0.72
N ILE A 34 5.91 5.42 -0.30
CA ILE A 34 6.81 6.57 -0.36
C ILE A 34 6.09 7.64 -1.19
N ARG A 35 5.74 8.76 -0.56
CA ARG A 35 5.09 9.89 -1.21
C ARG A 35 6.16 10.73 -1.90
N ASN A 36 6.02 10.91 -3.21
CA ASN A 36 6.96 11.69 -4.02
C ASN A 36 6.24 12.41 -5.16
N GLY A 37 5.39 13.37 -4.82
CA GLY A 37 4.54 14.06 -5.79
C GLY A 37 3.82 13.07 -6.70
N ARG A 38 3.94 13.27 -8.02
CA ARG A 38 3.30 12.44 -9.07
C ARG A 38 4.02 11.10 -9.35
N GLU A 39 5.07 10.81 -8.60
CA GLU A 39 5.95 9.65 -8.77
C GLU A 39 6.04 8.80 -7.50
N SER A 40 4.95 8.76 -6.72
CA SER A 40 4.86 7.99 -5.49
C SER A 40 5.00 6.49 -5.75
N VAL A 41 5.57 5.78 -4.76
CA VAL A 41 5.93 4.36 -4.86
C VAL A 41 5.14 3.56 -3.83
N LEU A 42 4.36 2.58 -4.30
CA LEU A 42 3.72 1.59 -3.43
C LEU A 42 4.61 0.35 -3.35
N ILE A 43 4.85 -0.13 -2.15
CA ILE A 43 5.73 -1.27 -1.88
C ILE A 43 4.91 -2.38 -1.23
N ASP A 44 5.00 -3.59 -1.79
CA ASP A 44 4.36 -4.81 -1.30
C ASP A 44 2.85 -4.63 -1.08
N PRO A 45 2.08 -4.49 -2.18
CA PRO A 45 0.68 -4.04 -2.15
C PRO A 45 -0.24 -4.93 -1.30
N GLY A 46 0.18 -6.17 -1.07
CA GLY A 46 -0.35 -7.07 -0.05
C GLY A 46 -1.32 -8.10 -0.59
N SER A 47 -2.03 -8.73 0.35
CA SER A 47 -3.03 -9.74 0.07
C SER A 47 -4.41 -9.14 -0.22
N LEU A 48 -5.31 -9.97 -0.75
CA LEU A 48 -6.73 -9.59 -0.91
C LEU A 48 -7.44 -9.33 0.42
N ILE A 49 -6.96 -9.91 1.52
CA ILE A 49 -7.55 -9.75 2.86
C ILE A 49 -7.39 -8.30 3.33
N THR A 50 -6.21 -7.71 3.10
CA THR A 50 -5.86 -6.37 3.56
C THR A 50 -6.16 -5.27 2.53
N PHE A 51 -6.47 -5.65 1.27
CA PHE A 51 -6.58 -4.74 0.13
C PHE A 51 -7.44 -3.50 0.38
N LYS A 52 -8.64 -3.65 0.96
CA LYS A 52 -9.56 -2.51 1.18
C LYS A 52 -8.97 -1.45 2.10
N GLU A 53 -8.34 -1.90 3.19
CA GLU A 53 -7.73 -1.02 4.17
C GLU A 53 -6.45 -0.38 3.63
N THR A 54 -5.63 -1.16 2.92
CA THR A 54 -4.46 -0.64 2.20
C THR A 54 -4.86 0.44 1.21
N LEU A 55 -5.84 0.17 0.35
CA LEU A 55 -6.32 1.12 -0.66
C LEU A 55 -6.88 2.40 -0.02
N ARG A 56 -7.62 2.28 1.09
CA ARG A 56 -8.16 3.42 1.83
C ARG A 56 -7.04 4.30 2.38
N LYS A 57 -5.99 3.70 2.94
CA LYS A 57 -4.82 4.42 3.48
C LYS A 57 -3.98 5.08 2.40
N VAL A 58 -3.78 4.42 1.26
CA VAL A 58 -3.10 5.03 0.09
C VAL A 58 -3.88 6.25 -0.41
N LYS A 59 -5.20 6.12 -0.61
CA LYS A 59 -6.07 7.23 -1.05
C LYS A 59 -6.14 8.40 -0.06
N TYR A 60 -5.84 8.17 1.21
CA TYR A 60 -5.75 9.23 2.21
C TYR A 60 -4.48 10.09 2.04
N LEU A 61 -3.40 9.51 1.49
CA LEU A 61 -2.11 10.18 1.36
C LEU A 61 -1.89 10.80 -0.02
N VAL A 62 -2.36 10.13 -1.07
CA VAL A 62 -2.11 10.50 -2.47
C VAL A 62 -3.31 10.20 -3.35
N ASN A 63 -3.41 10.86 -4.51
CA ASN A 63 -4.30 10.39 -5.55
C ASN A 63 -3.71 9.11 -6.16
N LEU A 64 -4.55 8.19 -6.63
CA LEU A 64 -4.05 6.98 -7.30
C LEU A 64 -3.29 7.31 -8.60
N GLU A 65 -3.59 8.44 -9.23
CA GLU A 65 -2.83 8.97 -10.37
C GLU A 65 -1.41 9.43 -10.01
N ASP A 66 -1.07 9.54 -8.74
CA ASP A 66 0.27 9.90 -8.28
C ASP A 66 1.12 8.65 -7.95
N VAL A 67 0.51 7.47 -7.85
CA VAL A 67 1.23 6.19 -7.73
C VAL A 67 1.76 5.80 -9.10
N LYS A 68 3.08 5.86 -9.27
CA LYS A 68 3.78 5.61 -10.55
C LYS A 68 4.50 4.27 -10.55
N TYR A 69 4.99 3.84 -9.40
CA TYR A 69 5.72 2.58 -9.25
C TYR A 69 5.05 1.69 -8.23
N ILE A 70 5.04 0.38 -8.52
CA ILE A 70 4.70 -0.67 -7.57
C ILE A 70 5.93 -1.57 -7.48
N VAL A 71 6.48 -1.72 -6.28
CA VAL A 71 7.59 -2.62 -5.99
C VAL A 71 7.02 -3.83 -5.29
N CYS A 72 7.31 -5.01 -5.83
CA CYS A 72 6.96 -6.29 -5.22
C CYS A 72 8.27 -7.02 -4.90
N HIS A 73 8.63 -7.15 -3.63
CA HIS A 73 9.91 -7.76 -3.26
C HIS A 73 9.98 -9.26 -3.54
N HIS A 74 8.85 -9.96 -3.47
CA HIS A 74 8.73 -11.38 -3.83
C HIS A 74 7.31 -11.72 -4.29
N GLN A 75 7.12 -12.94 -4.77
CA GLN A 75 5.91 -13.39 -5.47
C GLN A 75 4.88 -14.08 -4.57
N ASP A 76 5.09 -14.11 -3.26
CA ASP A 76 4.19 -14.82 -2.36
C ASP A 76 2.84 -14.08 -2.26
N PRO A 77 1.72 -14.82 -2.14
CA PRO A 77 0.39 -14.26 -2.25
C PRO A 77 0.07 -13.24 -1.14
N ASP A 78 0.74 -13.30 -0.01
CA ASP A 78 0.61 -12.32 1.07
C ASP A 78 1.17 -10.93 0.70
N VAL A 79 2.06 -10.87 -0.30
CA VAL A 79 2.70 -9.63 -0.79
C VAL A 79 2.10 -9.12 -2.10
N VAL A 80 1.69 -10.00 -3.02
CA VAL A 80 1.29 -9.58 -4.38
C VAL A 80 -0.11 -9.97 -4.81
N ALA A 81 -0.87 -10.76 -4.03
CA ALA A 81 -2.15 -11.29 -4.53
C ALA A 81 -3.19 -10.21 -4.83
N CYS A 82 -3.10 -9.02 -4.22
CA CYS A 82 -4.03 -7.94 -4.53
C CYS A 82 -3.67 -7.14 -5.80
N LEU A 83 -2.53 -7.41 -6.45
CA LEU A 83 -2.08 -6.64 -7.61
C LEU A 83 -3.12 -6.56 -8.73
N PRO A 84 -3.81 -7.65 -9.13
CA PRO A 84 -4.88 -7.56 -10.15
C PRO A 84 -6.07 -6.69 -9.72
N GLU A 85 -6.41 -6.66 -8.43
CA GLU A 85 -7.48 -5.78 -7.93
C GLU A 85 -7.04 -4.32 -7.85
N LEU A 86 -5.77 -4.10 -7.51
CA LEU A 86 -5.16 -2.78 -7.52
C LEU A 86 -5.13 -2.21 -8.94
N GLU A 87 -4.80 -3.01 -9.95
CA GLU A 87 -4.77 -2.58 -11.36
C GLU A 87 -6.14 -2.12 -11.87
N LYS A 88 -7.23 -2.73 -11.42
CA LYS A 88 -8.60 -2.31 -11.79
C LYS A 88 -8.97 -0.92 -11.29
N VAL A 89 -8.34 -0.44 -10.22
CA VAL A 89 -8.66 0.86 -9.61
C VAL A 89 -7.60 1.92 -9.88
N LEU A 90 -6.40 1.52 -10.29
CA LEU A 90 -5.37 2.45 -10.74
C LEU A 90 -5.80 3.04 -12.08
N PRO A 91 -5.60 4.35 -12.29
CA PRO A 91 -5.88 4.95 -13.59
C PRO A 91 -4.98 4.34 -14.67
N GLU A 92 -5.53 4.24 -15.87
CA GLU A 92 -4.81 3.82 -17.06
C GLU A 92 -3.69 4.83 -17.32
N LYS A 93 -2.47 4.32 -17.49
CA LYS A 93 -1.27 5.12 -17.78
C LYS A 93 -0.35 4.31 -18.65
N GLU A 94 0.46 4.99 -19.45
CA GLU A 94 1.65 4.38 -20.03
C GLU A 94 2.55 3.94 -18.86
N ARG A 95 2.61 2.64 -18.63
CA ARG A 95 3.59 2.01 -17.74
C ARG A 95 4.65 1.46 -18.68
N TYR A 96 5.88 1.89 -18.48
CA TYR A 96 7.04 1.63 -19.35
C TYR A 96 7.17 0.15 -19.72
#